data_AF-A0A955XKH8-F1
#
_entry.id   AF-A0A955XKH8-F1
#
_cell.length_a   1.000
_cell.length_b   1.000
_cell.length_c   1.000
_cell.angle_alpha   90.00
_cell.angle_beta   90.00
_cell.angle_gamma   90.00
#
_symmetry.space_group_name_H-M   'P 1'
#
loop_
_entity.id
_entity.type
_entity.pdbx_description
1 polymer ?
#
loop_
_entity_poly.entity_id
_entity_poly.type
_entity_poly.pdbx_seq_one_letter_code
_entity_poly.pdbx_strand_id
1 'polypeptide(L)'
;CDADFDGDGVVPPADCAPRDAPRFDGAAERCDNLDQDCDGSVDEGLERGCYPGPAGTRGVGQCADGREVCGAGEWGPCLEASLPAAEACDGADEDCDGLVDEALVAACYSGPEGTEGVGVCAGGGAVCAEGVFGACEGEVLPAAEVCNQLDDDCDGVADEALDCVCPAAHTTIDSQADVDALNASGCNEVAGDLVVNPGAPAVVRLPNIVRVLNNVILFGTTERVELPALREIGSELQILGDFLHHVALPELEVAESIYVDSLDLIELVLPRLRLSATVWVERSGLVRIALPVLSAGHTVRINSNPNLATLDLPLLESASAIDLSGNHLLRVLEFPALVRVWEDLQIGSNDGLRRLAAPLLVTAAGNRSVTLTMNPLLDEIEFPSYVGPPIVVVFNEAWPQCLRPAAFPLLDPEGSDIRGNRIDCVCDVVDGSLVATCPD
;
A
#
# COMPACT_ATOMS: atom_id res chain seq x y z
N CYS A 1 32.21 -37.46 -103.73
CA CYS A 1 31.32 -36.31 -103.68
C CYS A 1 30.78 -36.28 -102.27
N ASP A 2 31.25 -35.33 -101.47
CA ASP A 2 30.64 -35.04 -100.17
C ASP A 2 29.20 -34.60 -100.47
N ALA A 3 28.25 -35.44 -100.07
CA ALA A 3 26.83 -35.22 -100.32
C ALA A 3 26.21 -34.69 -99.04
N ASP A 4 25.46 -33.60 -99.18
CA ASP A 4 24.54 -33.09 -98.17
C ASP A 4 23.34 -34.05 -98.09
N PHE A 5 23.16 -34.68 -96.93
CA PHE A 5 22.25 -35.81 -96.73
C PHE A 5 20.98 -35.44 -95.96
N ASP A 6 20.95 -34.30 -95.29
CA ASP A 6 19.80 -33.77 -94.53
C ASP A 6 19.28 -32.44 -95.10
N GLY A 7 19.99 -31.84 -96.05
CA GLY A 7 19.54 -30.70 -96.85
C GLY A 7 19.78 -29.35 -96.17
N ASP A 8 20.71 -29.25 -95.22
CA ASP A 8 21.08 -28.01 -94.54
C ASP A 8 22.05 -27.13 -95.36
N GLY A 9 22.63 -27.69 -96.42
CA GLY A 9 23.59 -27.01 -97.30
C GLY A 9 25.05 -27.05 -96.81
N VAL A 10 25.35 -27.79 -95.73
CA VAL A 10 26.69 -28.04 -95.19
C VAL A 10 27.15 -29.45 -95.59
N VAL A 11 28.46 -29.67 -95.72
CA VAL A 11 29.03 -30.97 -96.09
C VAL A 11 30.26 -31.30 -95.21
N PRO A 12 30.60 -32.58 -95.01
CA PRO A 12 31.78 -32.96 -94.24
C PRO A 12 33.07 -32.34 -94.81
N PRO A 13 34.03 -31.91 -93.96
CA PRO A 13 34.11 -32.15 -92.51
C PRO A 13 33.39 -31.13 -91.62
N ALA A 14 32.75 -30.09 -92.17
CA ALA A 14 32.06 -29.06 -91.39
C ALA A 14 30.67 -29.52 -90.88
N ASP A 15 30.08 -30.52 -91.54
CA ASP A 15 28.88 -31.22 -91.07
C ASP A 15 29.31 -32.44 -90.22
N CYS A 16 29.13 -32.34 -88.90
CA CYS A 16 29.45 -33.42 -87.96
C CYS A 16 28.31 -34.42 -87.76
N ALA A 17 27.10 -34.12 -88.25
CA ALA A 17 25.94 -34.99 -88.15
C ALA A 17 25.17 -35.04 -89.49
N PRO A 18 25.65 -35.83 -90.47
CA PRO A 18 25.15 -35.79 -91.86
C PRO A 18 23.74 -36.33 -92.10
N ARG A 19 22.88 -36.36 -91.09
CA ARG A 19 21.46 -36.75 -91.20
C ARG A 19 20.60 -35.89 -90.26
N ASP A 20 21.16 -34.84 -89.67
CA ASP A 20 20.58 -34.00 -88.64
C ASP A 20 20.89 -32.53 -88.95
N ALA A 21 20.08 -31.95 -89.83
CA ALA A 21 20.20 -30.57 -90.34
C ALA A 21 20.49 -29.44 -89.32
N PRO A 22 20.06 -29.47 -88.04
CA PRO A 22 20.44 -28.45 -87.07
C PRO A 22 21.87 -28.56 -86.51
N ARG A 23 22.69 -29.54 -86.96
CA ARG A 23 23.99 -29.85 -86.34
C ARG A 23 25.16 -29.77 -87.31
N PHE A 24 25.82 -28.63 -87.33
CA PHE A 24 26.94 -28.31 -88.22
C PHE A 24 27.83 -27.21 -87.62
N ASP A 25 29.08 -27.08 -88.10
CA ASP A 25 30.06 -26.08 -87.66
C ASP A 25 29.47 -24.65 -87.66
N GLY A 26 29.28 -24.08 -86.46
CA GLY A 26 28.71 -22.75 -86.25
C GLY A 26 27.17 -22.67 -86.19
N ALA A 27 26.47 -23.79 -86.00
CA ALA A 27 25.05 -23.80 -85.63
C ALA A 27 24.82 -23.14 -84.24
N ALA A 28 23.56 -22.83 -83.91
CA ALA A 28 23.23 -22.28 -82.59
C ALA A 28 22.85 -23.40 -81.63
N GLU A 29 23.47 -23.40 -80.46
CA GLU A 29 23.22 -24.41 -79.44
C GLU A 29 21.76 -24.43 -78.95
N ARG A 30 21.31 -25.61 -78.50
CA ARG A 30 20.00 -25.88 -77.92
C ARG A 30 20.18 -26.78 -76.72
N CYS A 31 19.44 -26.48 -75.65
CA CYS A 31 19.49 -27.23 -74.40
C CYS A 31 18.81 -28.61 -74.56
N ASP A 32 19.50 -29.55 -75.20
CA ASP A 32 19.01 -30.89 -75.51
C ASP A 32 20.09 -31.99 -75.42
N ASN A 33 21.26 -31.67 -74.86
CA ASN A 33 22.39 -32.57 -74.64
C ASN A 33 23.04 -33.08 -75.95
N LEU A 34 22.92 -32.30 -77.02
CA LEU A 34 23.60 -32.52 -78.29
C LEU A 34 24.53 -31.34 -78.57
N ASP A 35 25.68 -31.63 -79.18
CA ASP A 35 26.60 -30.65 -79.74
C ASP A 35 26.07 -30.26 -81.13
N GLN A 36 25.47 -29.07 -81.26
CA GLN A 36 24.92 -28.58 -82.53
C GLN A 36 25.99 -27.89 -83.36
N ASP A 37 26.89 -27.14 -82.75
CA ASP A 37 27.90 -26.38 -83.47
C ASP A 37 29.20 -27.14 -83.77
N CYS A 38 29.27 -28.41 -83.35
CA CYS A 38 30.36 -29.35 -83.58
C CYS A 38 31.71 -28.93 -82.97
N ASP A 39 31.74 -28.05 -81.97
CA ASP A 39 32.98 -27.55 -81.37
C ASP A 39 33.58 -28.50 -80.31
N GLY A 40 32.83 -29.54 -79.93
CA GLY A 40 33.21 -30.54 -78.94
C GLY A 40 32.75 -30.26 -77.51
N SER A 41 32.05 -29.14 -77.29
CA SER A 41 31.28 -28.80 -76.10
C SER A 41 29.81 -29.18 -76.33
N VAL A 42 29.02 -29.25 -75.27
CA VAL A 42 27.58 -29.56 -75.37
C VAL A 42 26.85 -28.54 -74.52
N ASP A 43 25.80 -27.93 -75.10
CA ASP A 43 24.93 -26.96 -74.43
C ASP A 43 25.68 -25.72 -73.89
N GLU A 44 26.78 -25.29 -74.51
CA GLU A 44 27.59 -24.17 -74.02
C GLU A 44 26.96 -22.79 -74.28
N GLY A 45 27.18 -21.86 -73.34
CA GLY A 45 26.72 -20.48 -73.47
C GLY A 45 25.19 -20.28 -73.43
N LEU A 46 24.41 -21.31 -73.11
CA LEU A 46 22.95 -21.24 -73.04
C LEU A 46 22.46 -20.75 -71.67
N GLU A 47 21.88 -19.55 -71.65
CA GLU A 47 21.22 -18.97 -70.47
C GLU A 47 19.80 -18.48 -70.83
N ARG A 48 18.86 -18.58 -69.88
CA ARG A 48 17.52 -17.99 -70.01
C ARG A 48 17.03 -17.36 -68.70
N GLY A 49 16.13 -16.39 -68.80
CA GLY A 49 15.47 -15.78 -67.65
C GLY A 49 14.45 -16.72 -67.02
N CYS A 50 14.35 -16.70 -65.69
CA CYS A 50 13.46 -17.55 -64.92
C CYS A 50 12.87 -16.76 -63.73
N TYR A 51 11.68 -17.15 -63.28
CA TYR A 51 11.07 -16.60 -62.07
C TYR A 51 10.17 -17.67 -61.44
N PRO A 52 10.60 -18.32 -60.34
CA PRO A 52 9.84 -19.39 -59.72
C PRO A 52 8.76 -18.89 -58.76
N GLY A 53 8.67 -17.57 -58.51
CA GLY A 53 7.66 -16.97 -57.66
C GLY A 53 6.27 -16.87 -58.31
N PRO A 54 5.26 -16.38 -57.58
CA PRO A 54 3.92 -16.13 -58.11
C PRO A 54 3.95 -15.21 -59.34
N ALA A 55 3.19 -15.51 -60.38
CA ALA A 55 3.24 -14.73 -61.62
C ALA A 55 2.88 -13.24 -61.44
N GLY A 56 2.12 -12.90 -60.39
CA GLY A 56 1.72 -11.52 -60.08
C GLY A 56 2.80 -10.66 -59.42
N THR A 57 3.85 -11.25 -58.86
CA THR A 57 4.93 -10.55 -58.14
C THR A 57 6.15 -10.30 -59.01
N ARG A 58 6.16 -10.84 -60.23
CA ARG A 58 7.30 -10.76 -61.14
C ARG A 58 7.54 -9.32 -61.62
N GLY A 59 8.70 -8.75 -61.28
CA GLY A 59 9.08 -7.40 -61.68
C GLY A 59 8.34 -6.29 -60.90
N VAL A 60 7.73 -6.64 -59.77
CA VAL A 60 7.09 -5.72 -58.82
C VAL A 60 8.01 -5.55 -57.62
N GLY A 61 8.11 -4.35 -57.06
CA GLY A 61 8.96 -4.09 -55.90
C GLY A 61 10.42 -4.50 -56.09
N GLN A 62 10.95 -5.25 -55.12
CA GLN A 62 12.29 -5.83 -55.18
C GLN A 62 12.37 -7.13 -55.99
N CYS A 63 11.25 -7.70 -56.42
CA CYS A 63 11.24 -8.99 -57.11
C CYS A 63 11.81 -8.88 -58.53
N ALA A 64 12.79 -9.74 -58.79
CA ALA A 64 13.55 -9.74 -60.02
C ALA A 64 13.71 -11.15 -60.58
N ASP A 65 13.79 -11.23 -61.91
CA ASP A 65 14.09 -12.46 -62.63
C ASP A 65 15.50 -12.94 -62.29
N GLY A 66 15.63 -14.25 -62.15
CA GLY A 66 16.92 -14.93 -62.11
C GLY A 66 17.33 -15.45 -63.48
N ARG A 67 18.37 -16.28 -63.47
CA ARG A 67 18.86 -17.00 -64.65
C ARG A 67 18.98 -18.49 -64.42
N GLU A 68 18.63 -19.25 -65.44
CA GLU A 68 18.93 -20.68 -65.55
C GLU A 68 20.03 -20.87 -66.60
N VAL A 69 21.00 -21.70 -66.27
CA VAL A 69 22.05 -22.15 -67.19
C VAL A 69 21.70 -23.56 -67.63
N CYS A 70 21.82 -23.86 -68.92
CA CYS A 70 21.64 -25.22 -69.39
C CYS A 70 22.84 -26.10 -69.00
N GLY A 71 22.57 -27.35 -68.62
CA GLY A 71 23.61 -28.37 -68.50
C GLY A 71 23.04 -29.76 -68.74
N ALA A 72 23.66 -30.49 -69.67
CA ALA A 72 23.29 -31.87 -70.02
C ALA A 72 21.83 -32.03 -70.44
N GLY A 73 21.32 -31.09 -71.26
CA GLY A 73 19.96 -31.10 -71.81
C GLY A 73 18.85 -30.69 -70.85
N GLU A 74 19.19 -30.25 -69.64
CA GLU A 74 18.22 -29.73 -68.68
C GLU A 74 18.61 -28.33 -68.20
N TRP A 75 17.60 -27.49 -67.98
CA TRP A 75 17.80 -26.18 -67.36
C TRP A 75 18.02 -26.38 -65.86
N GLY A 76 19.12 -25.81 -65.35
CA GLY A 76 19.46 -25.83 -63.94
C GLY A 76 18.46 -25.07 -63.06
N PRO A 77 18.73 -24.93 -61.75
CA PRO A 77 17.91 -24.13 -60.87
C PRO A 77 17.94 -22.65 -61.29
N CYS A 78 16.84 -21.95 -61.04
CA CYS A 78 16.78 -20.51 -61.20
C CYS A 78 17.64 -19.82 -60.13
N LEU A 79 18.82 -19.33 -60.52
CA LEU A 79 19.75 -18.64 -59.65
C LEU A 79 19.49 -17.13 -59.69
N GLU A 80 19.80 -16.44 -58.58
CA GLU A 80 19.76 -14.97 -58.49
C GLU A 80 18.35 -14.34 -58.64
N ALA A 81 17.28 -15.13 -58.67
CA ALA A 81 15.91 -14.59 -58.59
C ALA A 81 15.63 -14.01 -57.20
N SER A 82 15.11 -12.79 -57.15
CA SER A 82 14.58 -12.18 -55.92
C SER A 82 13.10 -12.50 -55.81
N LEU A 83 12.74 -13.26 -54.78
CA LEU A 83 11.38 -13.74 -54.53
C LEU A 83 10.71 -12.91 -53.42
N PRO A 84 9.37 -12.92 -53.37
CA PRO A 84 8.62 -12.29 -52.29
C PRO A 84 9.11 -12.75 -50.90
N ALA A 85 9.35 -11.78 -50.02
CA ALA A 85 9.66 -11.96 -48.62
C ALA A 85 8.60 -11.25 -47.75
N ALA A 86 8.77 -11.25 -46.43
CA ALA A 86 7.90 -10.47 -45.56
C ALA A 86 8.37 -9.02 -45.54
N GLU A 87 7.43 -8.08 -45.60
CA GLU A 87 7.68 -6.64 -45.52
C GLU A 87 8.53 -6.26 -44.30
N ALA A 88 9.50 -5.39 -44.55
CA ALA A 88 10.25 -4.67 -43.53
C ALA A 88 9.94 -3.18 -43.64
N CYS A 89 10.01 -2.44 -42.52
CA CYS A 89 9.80 -0.99 -42.53
C CYS A 89 11.08 -0.29 -43.00
N ASP A 90 11.38 -0.36 -44.29
CA ASP A 90 12.62 0.18 -44.88
C ASP A 90 12.42 0.97 -46.19
N GLY A 91 11.17 1.14 -46.63
CA GLY A 91 10.81 1.93 -47.80
C GLY A 91 10.83 1.14 -49.10
N ALA A 92 10.87 -0.20 -49.02
CA ALA A 92 10.79 -1.08 -50.16
C ALA A 92 9.58 -2.03 -50.08
N ASP A 93 9.41 -2.80 -51.15
CA ASP A 93 8.30 -3.74 -51.38
C ASP A 93 8.95 -5.13 -51.51
N GLU A 94 9.08 -5.81 -50.38
CA GLU A 94 9.71 -7.13 -50.25
C GLU A 94 8.77 -8.25 -50.68
N ASP A 95 7.48 -8.11 -50.42
CA ASP A 95 6.47 -9.11 -50.74
C ASP A 95 5.96 -9.01 -52.19
N CYS A 96 6.33 -7.92 -52.85
CA CYS A 96 6.15 -7.64 -54.27
C CYS A 96 4.67 -7.58 -54.67
N ASP A 97 3.81 -7.08 -53.78
CA ASP A 97 2.38 -6.87 -54.03
C ASP A 97 2.08 -5.50 -54.68
N GLY A 98 3.08 -4.61 -54.71
CA GLY A 98 3.01 -3.26 -55.29
C GLY A 98 2.66 -2.15 -54.29
N LEU A 99 2.50 -2.48 -53.02
CA LEU A 99 2.48 -1.57 -51.89
C LEU A 99 3.86 -1.56 -51.22
N VAL A 100 4.13 -0.54 -50.41
CA VAL A 100 5.44 -0.35 -49.76
C VAL A 100 5.17 -0.20 -48.28
N ASP A 101 5.84 -1.01 -47.46
CA ASP A 101 5.74 -1.05 -46.00
C ASP A 101 4.31 -1.20 -45.45
N GLU A 102 3.43 -1.92 -46.13
CA GLU A 102 2.02 -2.00 -45.75
C GLU A 102 1.75 -2.91 -44.54
N ALA A 103 0.72 -2.55 -43.77
CA ALA A 103 0.26 -3.32 -42.61
C ALA A 103 1.33 -3.61 -41.52
N LEU A 104 2.46 -2.91 -41.53
CA LEU A 104 3.49 -3.01 -40.50
C LEU A 104 3.15 -2.14 -39.28
N VAL A 105 3.00 -2.79 -38.13
CA VAL A 105 2.80 -2.14 -36.83
C VAL A 105 3.81 -2.71 -35.84
N ALA A 106 4.61 -1.85 -35.22
CA ALA A 106 5.54 -2.21 -34.16
C ALA A 106 5.01 -1.75 -32.80
N ALA A 107 5.23 -2.57 -31.76
CA ALA A 107 5.00 -2.13 -30.39
C ALA A 107 5.96 -0.99 -30.04
N CYS A 108 5.47 -0.01 -29.32
CA CYS A 108 6.25 1.15 -28.92
C CYS A 108 5.78 1.67 -27.56
N TYR A 109 6.68 2.39 -26.89
CA TYR A 109 6.38 3.12 -25.67
C TYR A 109 7.46 4.20 -25.51
N SER A 110 7.04 5.46 -25.42
CA SER A 110 7.97 6.60 -25.31
C SER A 110 8.20 7.10 -23.88
N GLY A 111 7.56 6.45 -22.89
CA GLY A 111 7.69 6.78 -21.48
C GLY A 111 9.04 6.35 -20.88
N PRO A 112 9.31 6.75 -19.63
CA PRO A 112 10.48 6.31 -18.87
C PRO A 112 10.58 4.77 -18.78
N GLU A 113 11.80 4.25 -18.61
CA GLU A 113 12.00 2.82 -18.40
C GLU A 113 11.37 2.38 -17.06
N GLY A 114 10.58 1.31 -17.10
CA GLY A 114 9.93 0.75 -15.90
C GLY A 114 8.50 1.22 -15.65
N THR A 115 7.98 2.19 -16.41
CA THR A 115 6.60 2.67 -16.27
C THR A 115 5.60 1.96 -17.20
N GLU A 116 6.07 1.23 -18.22
CA GLU A 116 5.19 0.51 -19.15
C GLU A 116 4.42 -0.61 -18.45
N GLY A 117 3.09 -0.56 -18.50
CA GLY A 117 2.23 -1.56 -17.86
C GLY A 117 2.09 -1.39 -16.35
N VAL A 118 2.56 -0.27 -15.80
CA VAL A 118 2.38 0.14 -14.40
C VAL A 118 1.25 1.17 -14.35
N GLY A 119 0.34 1.04 -13.37
CA GLY A 119 -0.79 1.95 -13.23
C GLY A 119 -1.67 2.01 -14.49
N VAL A 120 -1.92 3.23 -14.97
CA VAL A 120 -2.66 3.48 -16.22
C VAL A 120 -1.78 3.45 -17.47
N CYS A 121 -0.45 3.42 -17.31
CA CYS A 121 0.48 3.49 -18.42
C CYS A 121 0.46 2.24 -19.30
N ALA A 122 0.44 2.48 -20.60
CA ALA A 122 0.37 1.42 -21.60
C ALA A 122 1.21 1.77 -22.83
N GLY A 123 1.85 0.75 -23.41
CA GLY A 123 2.45 0.82 -24.73
C GLY A 123 1.41 1.00 -25.83
N GLY A 124 1.83 1.57 -26.95
CA GLY A 124 1.03 1.77 -28.16
C GLY A 124 1.55 0.97 -29.35
N GLY A 125 1.03 1.32 -30.54
CA GLY A 125 1.47 0.79 -31.82
C GLY A 125 1.95 1.91 -32.74
N ALA A 126 3.17 1.78 -33.28
CA ALA A 126 3.69 2.67 -34.31
C ALA A 126 3.46 2.03 -35.68
N VAL A 127 2.74 2.74 -36.54
CA VAL A 127 2.49 2.31 -37.92
C VAL A 127 3.67 2.73 -38.80
N CYS A 128 4.16 1.83 -39.63
CA CYS A 128 5.17 2.18 -40.63
C CYS A 128 4.53 2.96 -41.78
N ALA A 129 5.21 4.01 -42.23
CA ALA A 129 4.90 4.68 -43.48
C ALA A 129 6.19 5.20 -44.12
N GLU A 130 6.42 4.87 -45.40
CA GLU A 130 7.57 5.33 -46.19
C GLU A 130 8.94 5.05 -45.50
N GLY A 131 9.12 3.84 -44.98
CA GLY A 131 10.35 3.33 -44.38
C GLY A 131 10.65 3.83 -42.97
N VAL A 132 9.68 4.49 -42.32
CA VAL A 132 9.84 5.02 -40.96
C VAL A 132 8.60 4.72 -40.12
N PHE A 133 8.81 4.19 -38.91
CA PHE A 133 7.75 4.09 -37.92
C PHE A 133 7.33 5.48 -37.43
N GLY A 134 6.03 5.76 -37.51
CA GLY A 134 5.43 7.01 -37.06
C GLY A 134 5.40 7.17 -35.54
N ALA A 135 4.51 8.05 -35.08
CA ALA A 135 4.25 8.22 -33.65
C ALA A 135 3.67 6.94 -33.04
N CYS A 136 3.87 6.77 -31.74
CA CYS A 136 3.29 5.65 -31.01
C CYS A 136 1.81 5.91 -30.72
N GLU A 137 0.92 5.36 -31.54
CA GLU A 137 -0.51 5.58 -31.36
C GLU A 137 -1.07 4.71 -30.24
N GLY A 138 -1.88 5.32 -29.37
CA GLY A 138 -2.55 4.63 -28.26
C GLY A 138 -1.69 4.42 -27.02
N GLU A 139 -0.46 4.95 -26.96
CA GLU A 139 0.31 4.95 -25.73
C GLU A 139 -0.33 5.85 -24.65
N VAL A 140 -0.20 5.42 -23.39
CA VAL A 140 -0.55 6.21 -22.21
C VAL A 140 0.73 6.42 -21.41
N LEU A 141 1.16 7.67 -21.33
CA LEU A 141 2.40 8.08 -20.66
C LEU A 141 2.13 8.52 -19.22
N PRO A 142 3.15 8.49 -18.35
CA PRO A 142 3.07 9.06 -17.02
C PRO A 142 2.58 10.51 -17.04
N ALA A 143 1.57 10.79 -16.23
CA ALA A 143 1.06 12.12 -15.93
C ALA A 143 1.35 12.46 -14.47
N ALA A 144 1.04 13.68 -14.05
CA ALA A 144 1.06 13.98 -12.62
C ALA A 144 -0.17 13.34 -11.98
N GLU A 145 0.00 12.76 -10.79
CA GLU A 145 -1.07 12.22 -9.98
C GLU A 145 -2.26 13.19 -9.87
N VAL A 146 -3.46 12.63 -9.94
CA VAL A 146 -4.69 13.30 -9.54
C VAL A 146 -5.52 12.34 -8.70
N CYS A 147 -6.20 12.86 -7.68
CA CYS A 147 -6.98 12.06 -6.72
C CYS A 147 -8.10 11.24 -7.37
N ASN A 148 -7.78 10.08 -7.91
CA ASN A 148 -8.68 9.24 -8.72
C ASN A 148 -8.48 7.73 -8.46
N GLN A 149 -7.59 7.34 -7.54
CA GLN A 149 -7.22 5.95 -7.23
C GLN A 149 -6.54 5.18 -8.35
N LEU A 150 -6.01 5.91 -9.31
CA LEU A 150 -5.18 5.39 -10.38
C LEU A 150 -3.77 5.90 -10.14
N ASP A 151 -2.81 5.08 -10.53
CA ASP A 151 -1.40 5.41 -10.57
C ASP A 151 -1.17 6.07 -11.95
N ASP A 152 -1.32 7.39 -11.98
CA ASP A 152 -1.26 8.24 -13.18
C ASP A 152 0.19 8.52 -13.59
N ASP A 153 1.11 8.55 -12.64
CA ASP A 153 2.55 8.75 -12.86
C ASP A 153 3.33 7.44 -13.05
N CYS A 154 2.65 6.31 -12.83
CA CYS A 154 3.10 4.95 -13.13
C CYS A 154 4.34 4.55 -12.32
N ASP A 155 4.45 5.01 -11.07
CA ASP A 155 5.51 4.65 -10.12
C ASP A 155 5.19 3.37 -9.31
N GLY A 156 3.97 2.86 -9.42
CA GLY A 156 3.47 1.66 -8.73
C GLY A 156 2.66 1.95 -7.47
N VAL A 157 2.43 3.22 -7.14
CA VAL A 157 1.58 3.69 -6.04
C VAL A 157 0.53 4.63 -6.63
N ALA A 158 -0.71 4.57 -6.12
CA ALA A 158 -1.77 5.47 -6.57
C ALA A 158 -1.94 6.63 -5.57
N ASP A 159 -2.20 7.82 -6.10
CA ASP A 159 -2.48 9.07 -5.37
C ASP A 159 -1.41 9.43 -4.31
N GLU A 160 -0.14 9.06 -4.51
CA GLU A 160 0.93 9.35 -3.57
C GLU A 160 1.33 10.83 -3.58
N ALA A 161 1.84 11.29 -2.43
CA ALA A 161 2.27 12.69 -2.24
C ALA A 161 1.21 13.78 -2.52
N LEU A 162 -0.06 13.41 -2.71
CA LEU A 162 -1.20 14.31 -2.82
C LEU A 162 -2.02 14.35 -1.52
N ASP A 163 -2.27 15.56 -1.03
CA ASP A 163 -3.30 15.82 -0.03
C ASP A 163 -4.67 15.86 -0.75
N CYS A 164 -5.28 14.69 -0.91
CA CYS A 164 -6.56 14.51 -1.57
C CYS A 164 -7.72 14.86 -0.63
N VAL A 165 -8.12 16.12 -0.65
CA VAL A 165 -9.18 16.65 0.21
C VAL A 165 -10.54 16.05 -0.14
N CYS A 166 -11.16 15.41 0.84
CA CYS A 166 -12.47 14.80 0.74
C CYS A 166 -13.57 15.83 0.46
N PRO A 167 -14.55 15.51 -0.40
CA PRO A 167 -15.73 16.35 -0.59
C PRO A 167 -16.48 16.52 0.73
N ALA A 168 -16.62 17.77 1.18
CA ALA A 168 -17.28 18.09 2.46
C ALA A 168 -18.69 17.51 2.59
N ALA A 169 -19.40 17.33 1.47
CA ALA A 169 -20.77 16.79 1.43
C ALA A 169 -20.92 15.39 2.06
N HIS A 170 -19.85 14.59 2.11
CA HIS A 170 -19.91 13.20 2.59
C HIS A 170 -19.09 12.96 3.87
N THR A 171 -18.44 14.00 4.40
CA THR A 171 -17.67 13.92 5.66
C THR A 171 -18.57 13.81 6.90
N THR A 172 -19.87 14.03 6.73
CA THR A 172 -20.90 13.65 7.69
C THR A 172 -21.62 12.41 7.16
N ILE A 173 -21.28 11.25 7.72
CA ILE A 173 -21.77 9.94 7.28
C ILE A 173 -23.11 9.68 7.96
N ASP A 174 -24.19 9.69 7.19
CA ASP A 174 -25.54 9.38 7.66
C ASP A 174 -26.22 8.25 6.86
N SER A 175 -25.49 7.65 5.91
CA SER A 175 -25.97 6.56 5.07
C SER A 175 -24.83 5.72 4.48
N GLN A 176 -25.16 4.55 3.93
CA GLN A 176 -24.20 3.75 3.14
C GLN A 176 -23.71 4.52 1.90
N ALA A 177 -24.54 5.40 1.35
CA ALA A 177 -24.17 6.18 0.16
C ALA A 177 -23.01 7.14 0.45
N ASP A 178 -22.88 7.68 1.67
CA ASP A 178 -21.75 8.54 2.03
C ASP A 178 -20.45 7.74 2.16
N VAL A 179 -20.52 6.54 2.73
CA VAL A 179 -19.39 5.61 2.80
C VAL A 179 -18.92 5.24 1.40
N ASP A 180 -19.86 4.89 0.52
CA ASP A 180 -19.55 4.53 -0.87
C ASP A 180 -18.99 5.74 -1.65
N ALA A 181 -19.53 6.94 -1.43
CA ALA A 181 -19.06 8.17 -2.07
C ALA A 181 -17.65 8.56 -1.63
N LEU A 182 -17.35 8.51 -0.33
CA LEU A 182 -15.99 8.76 0.16
C LEU A 182 -15.01 7.71 -0.40
N ASN A 183 -15.38 6.43 -0.36
CA ASN A 183 -14.54 5.35 -0.86
C ASN A 183 -14.32 5.43 -2.37
N ALA A 184 -15.31 5.89 -3.15
CA ALA A 184 -15.15 6.10 -4.59
C ALA A 184 -14.35 7.36 -4.92
N SER A 185 -14.30 8.36 -4.02
CA SER A 185 -13.63 9.63 -4.29
C SER A 185 -12.10 9.56 -4.29
N GLY A 186 -11.51 8.50 -3.71
CA GLY A 186 -10.04 8.39 -3.57
C GLY A 186 -9.43 9.36 -2.57
N CYS A 187 -10.25 10.14 -1.87
CA CYS A 187 -9.74 11.10 -0.91
C CYS A 187 -9.05 10.43 0.28
N ASN A 188 -7.98 11.06 0.76
CA ASN A 188 -7.19 10.58 1.88
C ASN A 188 -7.14 11.59 3.04
N GLU A 189 -7.65 12.81 2.84
CA GLU A 189 -7.65 13.88 3.82
C GLU A 189 -9.04 14.48 4.02
N VAL A 190 -9.51 14.54 5.26
CA VAL A 190 -10.69 15.32 5.63
C VAL A 190 -10.26 16.68 6.17
N ALA A 191 -10.51 17.76 5.43
CA ALA A 191 -10.14 19.12 5.84
C ALA A 191 -10.93 19.66 7.05
N GLY A 192 -12.07 19.03 7.37
CA GLY A 192 -12.96 19.40 8.47
C GLY A 192 -13.08 18.28 9.51
N ASP A 193 -14.27 18.16 10.09
CA ASP A 193 -14.61 17.03 10.95
C ASP A 193 -15.03 15.82 10.11
N LEU A 194 -14.64 14.63 10.54
CA LEU A 194 -15.23 13.37 10.07
C LEU A 194 -16.27 12.94 11.11
N VAL A 195 -17.55 12.98 10.73
CA VAL A 195 -18.66 12.73 11.65
C VAL A 195 -19.42 11.48 11.21
N VAL A 196 -19.52 10.48 12.08
CA VAL A 196 -20.36 9.30 11.88
C VAL A 196 -21.65 9.49 12.69
N ASN A 197 -22.75 9.79 12.02
CA ASN A 197 -24.02 10.12 12.66
C ASN A 197 -24.89 8.89 12.95
N PRO A 198 -25.96 9.04 13.76
CA PRO A 198 -26.92 7.98 14.04
C PRO A 198 -27.56 7.29 12.82
N GLY A 199 -27.55 7.92 11.63
CA GLY A 199 -28.07 7.32 10.39
C GLY A 199 -27.10 6.38 9.68
N ALA A 200 -25.82 6.39 10.07
CA ALA A 200 -24.76 5.61 9.44
C ALA A 200 -25.05 4.10 9.43
N PRO A 201 -24.52 3.35 8.44
CA PRO A 201 -24.66 1.91 8.41
C PRO A 201 -24.02 1.25 9.65
N ALA A 202 -24.43 0.03 9.97
CA ALA A 202 -23.91 -0.71 11.13
C ALA A 202 -22.38 -0.90 11.09
N VAL A 203 -21.79 -0.92 9.89
CA VAL A 203 -20.33 -0.99 9.69
C VAL A 203 -19.91 0.18 8.81
N VAL A 204 -19.04 1.05 9.34
CA VAL A 204 -18.40 2.11 8.58
C VAL A 204 -16.94 1.74 8.39
N ARG A 205 -16.51 1.57 7.14
CA ARG A 205 -15.13 1.24 6.77
C ARG A 205 -14.64 2.20 5.70
N LEU A 206 -13.62 3.01 6.05
CA LEU A 206 -13.00 3.96 5.15
C LEU A 206 -11.49 3.66 5.07
N PRO A 207 -11.06 2.82 4.11
CA PRO A 207 -9.68 2.35 4.04
C PRO A 207 -8.69 3.41 3.58
N ASN A 208 -9.15 4.47 2.90
CA ASN A 208 -8.27 5.45 2.25
C ASN A 208 -8.01 6.69 3.12
N ILE A 209 -8.78 6.90 4.19
CA ILE A 209 -8.62 8.09 5.03
C ILE A 209 -7.36 7.97 5.89
N VAL A 210 -6.39 8.83 5.62
CA VAL A 210 -5.08 8.89 6.30
C VAL A 210 -5.05 10.00 7.34
N ARG A 211 -5.68 11.15 7.05
CA ARG A 211 -5.65 12.34 7.91
C ARG A 211 -7.03 12.99 8.05
N VAL A 212 -7.35 13.45 9.26
CA VAL A 212 -8.51 14.32 9.55
C VAL A 212 -7.99 15.56 10.25
N LEU A 213 -8.15 16.75 9.67
CA LEU A 213 -7.53 17.98 10.18
C LEU A 213 -8.18 18.53 11.45
N ASN A 214 -9.46 18.22 11.70
CA ASN A 214 -10.17 18.61 12.92
C ASN A 214 -10.52 17.36 13.75
N ASN A 215 -11.81 17.11 13.98
CA ASN A 215 -12.29 16.08 14.89
C ASN A 215 -12.75 14.83 14.15
N VAL A 216 -12.56 13.67 14.76
CA VAL A 216 -13.29 12.44 14.39
C VAL A 216 -14.36 12.22 15.43
N ILE A 217 -15.63 12.34 15.05
CA ILE A 217 -16.78 12.29 15.96
C ILE A 217 -17.63 11.08 15.59
N LEU A 218 -17.65 10.08 16.47
CA LEU A 218 -18.40 8.84 16.28
C LEU A 218 -19.64 8.86 17.17
N PHE A 219 -20.82 8.94 16.58
CA PHE A 219 -22.10 8.78 17.28
C PHE A 219 -22.55 7.32 17.24
N GLY A 220 -22.92 6.78 18.40
CA GLY A 220 -23.14 5.37 18.62
C GLY A 220 -24.46 4.84 18.10
N THR A 221 -24.69 4.79 16.80
CA THR A 221 -25.61 3.78 16.19
C THR A 221 -24.88 2.77 15.32
N THR A 222 -23.64 3.08 14.96
CA THR A 222 -22.76 2.18 14.21
C THR A 222 -22.21 1.14 15.16
N GLU A 223 -22.25 -0.14 14.79
CA GLU A 223 -21.69 -1.24 15.60
C GLU A 223 -20.17 -1.29 15.50
N ARG A 224 -19.63 -0.93 14.33
CA ARG A 224 -18.20 -0.98 14.04
C ARG A 224 -17.71 0.13 13.14
N VAL A 225 -16.64 0.80 13.56
CA VAL A 225 -15.91 1.79 12.74
C VAL A 225 -14.48 1.32 12.50
N GLU A 226 -14.06 1.26 11.24
CA GLU A 226 -12.73 0.82 10.81
C GLU A 226 -12.09 1.90 9.92
N LEU A 227 -11.03 2.54 10.41
CA LEU A 227 -10.21 3.49 9.65
C LEU A 227 -8.77 2.97 9.64
N PRO A 228 -8.47 1.91 8.85
CA PRO A 228 -7.23 1.15 8.96
C PRO A 228 -5.98 1.94 8.54
N ALA A 229 -6.12 2.97 7.70
CA ALA A 229 -5.01 3.82 7.24
C ALA A 229 -4.89 5.14 8.02
N LEU A 230 -5.80 5.43 8.96
CA LEU A 230 -5.82 6.72 9.67
C LEU A 230 -4.59 6.84 10.58
N ARG A 231 -3.78 7.86 10.35
CA ARG A 231 -2.55 8.16 11.11
C ARG A 231 -2.65 9.41 11.96
N GLU A 232 -3.42 10.40 11.52
CA GLU A 232 -3.47 11.71 12.16
C GLU A 232 -4.90 12.23 12.33
N ILE A 233 -5.20 12.69 13.54
CA ILE A 233 -6.37 13.50 13.88
C ILE A 233 -5.83 14.82 14.43
N GLY A 234 -6.12 15.94 13.75
CA GLY A 234 -5.56 17.24 14.12
C GLY A 234 -6.11 17.80 15.42
N SER A 235 -7.30 17.37 15.85
CA SER A 235 -7.92 17.76 17.12
C SER A 235 -8.32 16.52 17.92
N GLU A 236 -9.62 16.29 18.13
CA GLU A 236 -10.11 15.29 19.08
C GLU A 236 -10.72 14.07 18.41
N LEU A 237 -10.41 12.88 18.94
CA LEU A 237 -11.19 11.67 18.70
C LEU A 237 -12.30 11.59 19.75
N GLN A 238 -13.54 11.80 19.33
CA GLN A 238 -14.73 11.73 20.17
C GLN A 238 -15.52 10.46 19.86
N ILE A 239 -15.68 9.59 20.85
CA ILE A 239 -16.50 8.38 20.77
C ILE A 239 -17.69 8.55 21.72
N LEU A 240 -18.88 8.73 21.16
CA LEU A 240 -20.08 9.17 21.86
C LEU A 240 -21.24 8.19 21.66
N GLY A 241 -21.90 7.76 22.74
CA GLY A 241 -23.16 7.03 22.71
C GLY A 241 -23.04 5.50 22.67
N ASP A 242 -24.20 4.83 22.66
CA ASP A 242 -24.36 3.49 23.25
C ASP A 242 -24.74 2.39 22.25
N PHE A 243 -24.02 2.25 21.13
CA PHE A 243 -24.14 1.07 20.25
C PHE A 243 -22.81 0.69 19.56
N LEU A 244 -21.74 1.45 19.79
CA LEU A 244 -20.46 1.22 19.14
C LEU A 244 -19.64 0.18 19.90
N HIS A 245 -19.58 -1.04 19.37
CA HIS A 245 -18.91 -2.15 20.06
C HIS A 245 -17.40 -2.19 19.76
N HIS A 246 -16.99 -1.73 18.58
CA HIS A 246 -15.62 -1.87 18.11
C HIS A 246 -15.15 -0.68 17.26
N VAL A 247 -13.98 -0.15 17.60
CA VAL A 247 -13.30 0.92 16.87
C VAL A 247 -11.89 0.45 16.54
N ALA A 248 -11.56 0.37 15.25
CA ALA A 248 -10.25 -0.08 14.77
C ALA A 248 -9.47 1.07 14.14
N LEU A 249 -8.47 1.56 14.88
CA LEU A 249 -7.53 2.62 14.46
C LEU A 249 -6.08 2.15 14.66
N PRO A 250 -5.64 1.07 13.98
CA PRO A 250 -4.37 0.40 14.26
C PRO A 250 -3.13 1.25 13.95
N GLU A 251 -3.26 2.16 12.98
CA GLU A 251 -2.17 3.01 12.48
C GLU A 251 -2.23 4.43 13.04
N LEU A 252 -3.15 4.73 13.97
CA LEU A 252 -3.28 6.08 14.53
C LEU A 252 -2.05 6.44 15.37
N GLU A 253 -1.31 7.44 14.91
CA GLU A 253 -0.04 7.89 15.47
C GLU A 253 -0.18 9.20 16.23
N VAL A 254 -1.06 10.10 15.79
CA VAL A 254 -1.20 11.45 16.35
C VAL A 254 -2.66 11.82 16.57
N ALA A 255 -2.99 12.27 17.78
CA ALA A 255 -4.20 13.02 18.08
C ALA A 255 -3.92 14.06 19.17
N GLU A 256 -4.72 15.14 19.24
CA GLU A 256 -4.59 16.09 20.35
C GLU A 256 -5.19 15.53 21.63
N SER A 257 -6.45 15.11 21.55
CA SER A 257 -7.18 14.53 22.68
C SER A 257 -8.04 13.34 22.26
N ILE A 258 -8.36 12.50 23.24
CA ILE A 258 -9.37 11.46 23.12
C ILE A 258 -10.44 11.71 24.16
N TYR A 259 -11.69 11.67 23.73
CA TYR A 259 -12.86 11.67 24.58
C TYR A 259 -13.72 10.44 24.28
N VAL A 260 -13.94 9.59 25.28
CA VAL A 260 -14.79 8.40 25.17
C VAL A 260 -15.89 8.44 26.21
N ASP A 261 -17.13 8.35 25.76
CA ASP A 261 -18.37 8.25 26.53
C ASP A 261 -19.31 7.28 25.81
N SER A 262 -19.13 5.98 26.06
CA SER A 262 -19.83 4.91 25.33
C SER A 262 -19.97 3.64 26.17
N LEU A 263 -21.21 3.25 26.47
CA LEU A 263 -21.49 2.11 27.35
C LEU A 263 -21.30 0.74 26.69
N ASP A 264 -21.25 0.66 25.36
CA ASP A 264 -21.15 -0.61 24.64
C ASP A 264 -19.76 -0.87 24.03
N LEU A 265 -18.86 0.12 24.09
CA LEU A 265 -17.48 -0.07 23.66
C LEU A 265 -16.74 -0.98 24.64
N ILE A 266 -16.21 -2.10 24.15
CA ILE A 266 -15.60 -3.14 25.00
C ILE A 266 -14.11 -2.89 25.25
N GLU A 267 -13.39 -2.42 24.24
CA GLU A 267 -11.96 -2.13 24.35
C GLU A 267 -11.54 -0.89 23.58
N LEU A 268 -10.49 -0.23 24.08
CA LEU A 268 -9.81 0.88 23.41
C LEU A 268 -8.33 0.54 23.32
N VAL A 269 -7.88 0.23 22.11
CA VAL A 269 -6.50 -0.20 21.85
C VAL A 269 -5.92 0.66 20.73
N LEU A 270 -5.01 1.56 21.09
CA LEU A 270 -4.36 2.47 20.15
C LEU A 270 -2.84 2.27 20.24
N PRO A 271 -2.29 1.31 19.47
CA PRO A 271 -0.94 0.77 19.71
C PRO A 271 0.18 1.74 19.35
N ARG A 272 -0.08 2.72 18.48
CA ARG A 272 0.92 3.68 17.97
C ARG A 272 0.67 5.11 18.42
N LEU A 273 -0.40 5.35 19.16
CA LEU A 273 -0.87 6.69 19.44
C LEU A 273 0.07 7.46 20.37
N ARG A 274 0.49 8.61 19.88
CA ARG A 274 1.10 9.69 20.65
C ARG A 274 0.07 10.81 20.74
N LEU A 275 -0.17 11.27 21.97
CA LEU A 275 -1.09 12.38 22.21
C LEU A 275 -0.33 13.68 22.45
N SER A 276 -1.02 14.80 22.41
CA SER A 276 -0.45 16.09 22.84
C SER A 276 -1.17 16.73 24.04
N ALA A 277 -2.41 16.32 24.36
CA ALA A 277 -3.19 16.91 25.47
C ALA A 277 -3.85 15.89 26.42
N THR A 278 -5.06 15.40 26.13
CA THR A 278 -5.89 14.72 27.14
C THR A 278 -6.38 13.34 26.70
N VAL A 279 -6.32 12.36 27.60
CA VAL A 279 -7.11 11.12 27.54
C VAL A 279 -8.25 11.27 28.52
N TRP A 280 -9.47 11.43 28.03
CA TRP A 280 -10.68 11.46 28.84
C TRP A 280 -11.56 10.28 28.48
N VAL A 281 -11.76 9.37 29.42
CA VAL A 281 -12.68 8.23 29.27
C VAL A 281 -13.64 8.26 30.44
N GLU A 282 -14.92 8.50 30.17
CA GLU A 282 -15.96 8.48 31.18
C GLU A 282 -17.14 7.58 30.82
N ARG A 283 -17.85 7.09 31.84
CA ARG A 283 -19.15 6.40 31.67
C ARG A 283 -19.14 5.35 30.55
N SER A 284 -18.07 4.54 30.46
CA SER A 284 -17.91 3.57 29.39
C SER A 284 -18.10 2.11 29.83
N GLY A 285 -18.38 1.25 28.86
CA GLY A 285 -18.42 -0.22 29.00
C GLY A 285 -17.05 -0.90 28.93
N LEU A 286 -15.97 -0.13 28.80
CA LEU A 286 -14.64 -0.63 28.51
C LEU A 286 -14.16 -1.61 29.58
N VAL A 287 -13.68 -2.77 29.13
CA VAL A 287 -12.99 -3.77 29.95
C VAL A 287 -11.48 -3.54 29.93
N ARG A 288 -10.97 -3.00 28.83
CA ARG A 288 -9.55 -2.79 28.58
C ARG A 288 -9.27 -1.47 27.88
N ILE A 289 -8.29 -0.73 28.40
CA ILE A 289 -7.67 0.41 27.74
C ILE A 289 -6.18 0.13 27.62
N ALA A 290 -5.62 0.26 26.41
CA ALA A 290 -4.20 0.07 26.17
C ALA A 290 -3.63 1.14 25.22
N LEU A 291 -2.74 1.97 25.77
CA LEU A 291 -2.02 3.03 25.05
C LEU A 291 -0.51 2.83 25.28
N PRO A 292 0.10 1.79 24.69
CA PRO A 292 1.41 1.28 25.09
C PRO A 292 2.57 2.25 24.82
N VAL A 293 2.42 3.18 23.88
CA VAL A 293 3.47 4.13 23.48
C VAL A 293 3.25 5.55 24.00
N LEU A 294 2.23 5.75 24.85
CA LEU A 294 1.93 7.04 25.46
C LEU A 294 3.06 7.42 26.44
N SER A 295 3.75 8.54 26.19
CA SER A 295 5.00 8.86 26.89
C SER A 295 4.91 10.01 27.89
N ALA A 296 4.51 11.23 27.52
CA ALA A 296 4.68 12.38 28.40
C ALA A 296 3.75 13.57 28.16
N GLY A 297 3.31 14.21 29.24
CA GLY A 297 2.68 15.55 29.23
C GLY A 297 1.15 15.55 29.21
N HIS A 298 0.53 14.38 29.31
CA HIS A 298 -0.91 14.23 29.12
C HIS A 298 -1.70 14.35 30.42
N THR A 299 -2.93 14.84 30.33
CA THR A 299 -3.92 14.65 31.39
C THR A 299 -4.64 13.33 31.14
N VAL A 300 -4.61 12.42 32.10
CA VAL A 300 -5.30 11.13 32.02
C VAL A 300 -6.46 11.13 33.01
N ARG A 301 -7.69 11.18 32.49
CA ARG A 301 -8.93 11.10 33.26
C ARG A 301 -9.72 9.88 32.84
N ILE A 302 -9.81 8.88 33.70
CA ILE A 302 -10.54 7.64 33.42
C ILE A 302 -11.51 7.42 34.58
N ASN A 303 -12.73 7.91 34.38
CA ASN A 303 -13.69 8.08 35.45
C ASN A 303 -15.01 7.35 35.20
N SER A 304 -15.61 6.74 36.22
CA SER A 304 -16.92 6.08 36.12
C SER A 304 -16.96 4.97 35.05
N ASN A 305 -15.92 4.14 34.94
CA ASN A 305 -15.87 2.99 34.03
C ASN A 305 -15.95 1.69 34.84
N PRO A 306 -17.16 1.25 35.25
CA PRO A 306 -17.31 0.19 36.23
C PRO A 306 -16.79 -1.16 35.76
N ASN A 307 -16.73 -1.40 34.45
CA ASN A 307 -16.27 -2.66 33.85
C ASN A 307 -14.75 -2.70 33.60
N LEU A 308 -14.04 -1.59 33.78
CA LEU A 308 -12.63 -1.49 33.43
C LEU A 308 -11.79 -2.38 34.35
N ALA A 309 -11.21 -3.41 33.77
CA ALA A 309 -10.38 -4.40 34.48
C ALA A 309 -8.89 -4.19 34.23
N THR A 310 -8.52 -3.60 33.09
CA THR A 310 -7.12 -3.41 32.70
C THR A 310 -6.89 -2.03 32.09
N LEU A 311 -5.85 -1.35 32.58
CA LEU A 311 -5.34 -0.09 32.06
C LEU A 311 -3.84 -0.25 31.83
N ASP A 312 -3.39 -0.16 30.58
CA ASP A 312 -2.01 -0.39 30.18
C ASP A 312 -1.37 0.89 29.63
N LEU A 313 -0.50 1.50 30.45
CA LEU A 313 0.23 2.75 30.18
C LEU A 313 1.73 2.58 30.56
N PRO A 314 2.45 1.64 29.93
CA PRO A 314 3.73 1.15 30.43
C PRO A 314 4.87 2.14 30.24
N LEU A 315 4.77 3.01 29.22
CA LEU A 315 5.80 4.00 28.85
C LEU A 315 5.47 5.42 29.31
N LEU A 316 4.43 5.62 30.13
CA LEU A 316 4.05 6.94 30.61
C LEU A 316 5.11 7.46 31.61
N GLU A 317 6.03 8.29 31.14
CA GLU A 317 7.13 8.91 31.91
C GLU A 317 6.66 10.13 32.72
N SER A 318 5.72 10.91 32.20
CA SER A 318 5.14 12.03 32.94
C SER A 318 3.71 12.37 32.53
N ALA A 319 2.95 12.95 33.46
CA ALA A 319 1.58 13.40 33.21
C ALA A 319 1.33 14.79 33.79
N SER A 320 0.44 15.56 33.16
CA SER A 320 -0.05 16.82 33.70
C SER A 320 -0.90 16.55 34.93
N ALA A 321 -1.95 15.75 34.80
CA ALA A 321 -2.74 15.22 35.91
C ALA A 321 -3.16 13.77 35.62
N ILE A 322 -3.37 12.99 36.67
CA ILE A 322 -3.94 11.64 36.58
C ILE A 322 -5.13 11.59 37.55
N ASP A 323 -6.33 11.35 37.02
CA ASP A 323 -7.55 11.11 37.80
C ASP A 323 -8.16 9.78 37.35
N LEU A 324 -8.13 8.80 38.23
CA LEU A 324 -8.66 7.47 38.00
C LEU A 324 -9.69 7.17 39.08
N SER A 325 -10.94 7.52 38.79
CA SER A 325 -12.02 7.48 39.78
C SER A 325 -13.21 6.60 39.36
N GLY A 326 -13.66 5.65 40.20
CA GLY A 326 -14.87 4.87 39.89
C GLY A 326 -14.67 3.73 38.88
N ASN A 327 -13.48 3.09 38.88
CA ASN A 327 -13.17 1.93 38.04
C ASN A 327 -13.20 0.65 38.89
N HIS A 328 -14.42 0.17 39.19
CA HIS A 328 -14.67 -0.83 40.23
C HIS A 328 -14.03 -2.21 39.99
N LEU A 329 -13.74 -2.60 38.75
CA LEU A 329 -13.10 -3.89 38.43
C LEU A 329 -11.57 -3.81 38.27
N LEU A 330 -10.97 -2.63 38.36
CA LEU A 330 -9.53 -2.44 38.22
C LEU A 330 -8.84 -2.99 39.47
N ARG A 331 -7.97 -4.00 39.32
CA ARG A 331 -7.31 -4.67 40.47
C ARG A 331 -5.89 -4.22 40.72
N VAL A 332 -5.17 -3.96 39.64
CA VAL A 332 -3.75 -3.63 39.64
C VAL A 332 -3.59 -2.41 38.76
N LEU A 333 -2.91 -1.41 39.29
CA LEU A 333 -2.57 -0.19 38.58
C LEU A 333 -1.06 0.02 38.68
N GLU A 334 -0.38 -0.11 37.54
CA GLU A 334 1.07 0.00 37.47
C GLU A 334 1.47 1.08 36.46
N PHE A 335 2.40 1.93 36.89
CA PHE A 335 3.05 2.93 36.06
C PHE A 335 4.57 2.73 36.11
N PRO A 336 5.11 1.75 35.35
CA PRO A 336 6.51 1.36 35.44
C PRO A 336 7.48 2.49 35.11
N ALA A 337 7.14 3.33 34.13
CA ALA A 337 7.98 4.43 33.65
C ALA A 337 7.70 5.78 34.33
N LEU A 338 6.64 5.92 35.13
CA LEU A 338 6.16 7.23 35.59
C LEU A 338 7.11 7.85 36.60
N VAL A 339 7.74 8.96 36.20
CA VAL A 339 8.71 9.71 37.01
C VAL A 339 8.05 10.92 37.68
N ARG A 340 7.11 11.59 37.00
CA ARG A 340 6.59 12.89 37.46
C ARG A 340 5.13 13.13 37.08
N VAL A 341 4.35 13.66 38.03
CA VAL A 341 3.03 14.25 37.78
C VAL A 341 3.07 15.72 38.17
N TRP A 342 2.64 16.63 37.29
CA TRP A 342 2.82 18.08 37.50
C TRP A 342 1.74 18.71 38.40
N GLU A 343 0.50 18.28 38.21
CA GLU A 343 -0.68 18.64 38.99
C GLU A 343 -1.07 17.44 39.86
N ASP A 344 -2.35 17.08 39.90
CA ASP A 344 -2.84 16.11 40.86
C ASP A 344 -2.71 14.66 40.36
N LEU A 345 -2.35 13.74 41.28
CA LEU A 345 -2.54 12.29 41.13
C LEU A 345 -3.68 11.88 42.07
N GLN A 346 -4.86 11.65 41.51
CA GLN A 346 -6.08 11.29 42.22
C GLN A 346 -6.52 9.88 41.84
N ILE A 347 -6.59 8.99 42.83
CA ILE A 347 -7.07 7.62 42.66
C ILE A 347 -8.25 7.41 43.61
N GLY A 348 -9.45 7.38 43.04
CA GLY A 348 -10.71 7.49 43.77
C GLY A 348 -11.66 6.31 43.54
N SER A 349 -12.40 5.85 44.54
CA SER A 349 -13.58 5.00 44.32
C SER A 349 -13.34 3.75 43.44
N ASN A 350 -12.14 3.16 43.49
CA ASN A 350 -11.81 1.95 42.75
C ASN A 350 -11.94 0.74 43.69
N ASP A 351 -13.17 0.23 43.83
CA ASP A 351 -13.50 -0.80 44.84
C ASP A 351 -12.66 -2.08 44.73
N GLY A 352 -12.27 -2.46 43.51
CA GLY A 352 -11.47 -3.65 43.23
C GLY A 352 -9.96 -3.48 43.35
N LEU A 353 -9.46 -2.26 43.50
CA LEU A 353 -8.03 -1.95 43.42
C LEU A 353 -7.31 -2.50 44.64
N ARG A 354 -6.26 -3.30 44.42
CA ARG A 354 -5.43 -3.91 45.48
C ARG A 354 -4.00 -3.39 45.48
N ARG A 355 -3.42 -3.23 44.29
CA ARG A 355 -2.03 -2.79 44.12
C ARG A 355 -1.95 -1.52 43.29
N LEU A 356 -1.20 -0.54 43.80
CA LEU A 356 -0.81 0.67 43.07
C LEU A 356 0.72 0.80 43.09
N ALA A 357 1.36 0.69 41.92
CA ALA A 357 2.81 0.77 41.80
C ALA A 357 3.26 1.85 40.81
N ALA A 358 4.18 2.71 41.23
CA ALA A 358 4.91 3.63 40.36
C ALA A 358 6.36 3.73 40.88
N PRO A 359 7.22 2.75 40.56
CA PRO A 359 8.53 2.59 41.19
C PRO A 359 9.48 3.79 40.96
N LEU A 360 9.31 4.48 39.83
CA LEU A 360 10.14 5.62 39.43
C LEU A 360 9.55 6.97 39.83
N LEU A 361 8.36 7.02 40.44
CA LEU A 361 7.67 8.27 40.74
C LEU A 361 8.45 9.06 41.79
N VAL A 362 8.98 10.22 41.41
CA VAL A 362 9.80 11.09 42.30
C VAL A 362 8.95 12.18 42.92
N THR A 363 8.11 12.85 42.13
CA THR A 363 7.26 13.95 42.59
C THR A 363 5.91 13.92 41.90
N ALA A 364 4.86 14.14 42.67
CA ALA A 364 3.55 14.53 42.18
C ALA A 364 3.23 15.92 42.74
N ALA A 365 2.68 16.78 41.90
CA ALA A 365 1.99 18.01 42.22
C ALA A 365 2.78 19.26 42.62
N GLY A 366 2.21 20.39 42.22
CA GLY A 366 2.27 21.64 42.97
C GLY A 366 1.66 21.50 44.37
N ASN A 367 0.60 22.27 44.67
CA ASN A 367 0.18 22.57 46.06
C ASN A 367 -0.70 21.50 46.76
N ARG A 368 -0.98 20.34 46.16
CA ARG A 368 -1.78 19.25 46.77
C ARG A 368 -1.26 17.89 46.34
N SER A 369 -1.06 17.01 47.32
CA SER A 369 -0.44 15.70 47.21
C SER A 369 -1.18 14.67 46.36
N VAL A 370 -0.49 13.56 46.09
CA VAL A 370 -1.13 12.27 45.75
C VAL A 370 -2.31 12.02 46.69
N THR A 371 -3.49 11.79 46.13
CA THR A 371 -4.74 11.64 46.88
C THR A 371 -5.38 10.30 46.55
N LEU A 372 -5.51 9.45 47.57
CA LEU A 372 -6.08 8.11 47.47
C LEU A 372 -7.36 8.09 48.31
N THR A 373 -8.51 8.03 47.65
CA THR A 373 -9.82 8.15 48.32
C THR A 373 -10.73 6.98 47.98
N MET A 374 -11.39 6.37 48.96
CA MET A 374 -12.41 5.34 48.70
C MET A 374 -11.92 4.14 47.86
N ASN A 375 -10.70 3.64 48.11
CA ASN A 375 -10.23 2.37 47.53
C ASN A 375 -10.18 1.31 48.65
N PRO A 376 -11.31 0.67 48.99
CA PRO A 376 -11.45 -0.15 50.20
C PRO A 376 -10.55 -1.40 50.21
N LEU A 377 -10.20 -1.95 49.05
CA LEU A 377 -9.37 -3.15 48.93
C LEU A 377 -7.88 -2.86 48.66
N LEU A 378 -7.48 -1.60 48.56
CA LEU A 378 -6.10 -1.22 48.26
C LEU A 378 -5.23 -1.63 49.45
N ASP A 379 -4.35 -2.62 49.26
CA ASP A 379 -3.54 -3.23 50.31
C ASP A 379 -2.02 -3.11 50.04
N GLU A 380 -1.63 -2.74 48.82
CA GLU A 380 -0.22 -2.57 48.43
C GLU A 380 0.01 -1.24 47.68
N ILE A 381 0.99 -0.45 48.14
CA ILE A 381 1.50 0.74 47.44
C ILE A 381 3.01 0.68 47.31
N GLU A 382 3.51 0.91 46.09
CA GLU A 382 4.93 0.88 45.75
C GLU A 382 5.38 2.20 45.13
N PHE A 383 5.88 3.11 45.98
CA PHE A 383 6.47 4.41 45.59
C PHE A 383 7.87 4.63 46.25
N PRO A 384 8.86 3.75 46.02
CA PRO A 384 10.16 3.79 46.69
C PRO A 384 10.99 5.05 46.40
N SER A 385 10.76 5.69 45.25
CA SER A 385 11.50 6.88 44.80
C SER A 385 10.83 8.20 45.16
N TYR A 386 9.63 8.17 45.78
CA TYR A 386 8.83 9.36 46.00
C TYR A 386 9.41 10.23 47.10
N VAL A 387 9.58 11.51 46.80
CA VAL A 387 10.09 12.55 47.72
C VAL A 387 9.22 13.82 47.67
N GLY A 388 7.98 13.70 47.15
CA GLY A 388 7.03 14.80 47.00
C GLY A 388 6.25 15.14 48.29
N PRO A 389 5.21 16.00 48.17
CA PRO A 389 4.32 16.35 49.29
C PRO A 389 3.65 15.13 49.93
N PRO A 390 3.18 15.24 51.19
CA PRO A 390 2.65 14.09 51.91
C PRO A 390 1.40 13.47 51.27
N ILE A 391 1.35 12.15 51.08
CA ILE A 391 0.22 11.45 50.44
C ILE A 391 -1.04 11.52 51.34
N VAL A 392 -2.19 11.84 50.75
CA VAL A 392 -3.49 11.91 51.43
C VAL A 392 -4.25 10.60 51.20
N VAL A 393 -4.69 9.93 52.27
CA VAL A 393 -5.31 8.60 52.19
C VAL A 393 -6.59 8.54 53.02
N VAL A 394 -7.74 8.65 52.36
CA VAL A 394 -9.05 8.80 53.04
C VAL A 394 -10.04 7.71 52.62
N PHE A 395 -10.72 7.06 53.58
CA PHE A 395 -11.72 6.02 53.32
C PHE A 395 -11.18 4.78 52.56
N ASN A 396 -9.96 4.34 52.82
CA ASN A 396 -9.38 3.11 52.25
C ASN A 396 -9.37 2.05 53.37
N GLU A 397 -10.39 1.19 53.42
CA GLU A 397 -10.61 0.26 54.54
C GLU A 397 -9.43 -0.68 54.81
N ALA A 398 -8.82 -1.25 53.78
CA ALA A 398 -7.67 -2.14 53.90
C ALA A 398 -6.39 -1.44 54.40
N TRP A 399 -6.35 -0.11 54.39
CA TRP A 399 -5.26 0.67 54.97
C TRP A 399 -5.63 1.14 56.37
N PRO A 400 -4.90 0.73 57.42
CA PRO A 400 -5.08 1.23 58.78
C PRO A 400 -4.31 2.52 59.07
N GLN A 401 -4.25 2.94 60.35
CA GLN A 401 -3.36 4.02 60.85
C GLN A 401 -1.85 3.77 60.65
N CYS A 402 -1.43 2.86 59.76
CA CYS A 402 -0.02 2.59 59.42
C CYS A 402 0.71 3.78 58.80
N LEU A 403 -0.04 4.84 58.54
CA LEU A 403 0.38 6.13 58.04
C LEU A 403 1.12 6.99 59.10
N ARG A 404 1.57 6.41 60.23
CA ARG A 404 2.35 7.14 61.23
C ARG A 404 3.79 7.38 60.74
N PRO A 405 4.43 8.49 61.13
CA PRO A 405 5.73 8.95 60.59
C PRO A 405 6.90 7.94 60.68
N ALA A 406 6.77 6.89 61.51
CA ALA A 406 7.82 5.90 61.72
C ALA A 406 7.94 4.86 60.59
N ALA A 407 6.88 4.63 59.81
CA ALA A 407 6.87 3.63 58.73
C ALA A 407 7.05 4.25 57.34
N PHE A 408 6.70 5.53 57.17
CA PHE A 408 6.78 6.22 55.88
C PHE A 408 6.96 7.74 56.11
N PRO A 409 8.06 8.37 55.66
CA PRO A 409 8.30 9.82 55.84
C PRO A 409 7.38 10.75 55.03
N LEU A 410 6.47 10.18 54.22
CA LEU A 410 5.75 10.86 53.14
C LEU A 410 4.30 11.19 53.51
N LEU A 411 3.98 11.39 54.80
CA LEU A 411 2.60 11.51 55.30
C LEU A 411 2.47 12.64 56.32
N ASP A 412 1.38 13.41 56.26
CA ASP A 412 1.18 14.60 57.10
C ASP A 412 0.93 14.19 58.57
N PRO A 413 1.83 14.57 59.51
CA PRO A 413 1.69 14.22 60.92
C PRO A 413 0.56 14.97 61.66
N GLU A 414 -0.01 16.06 61.13
CA GLU A 414 -0.94 16.94 61.86
C GLU A 414 -2.44 16.61 61.72
N GLY A 415 -2.78 15.48 61.11
CA GLY A 415 -3.99 14.73 61.51
C GLY A 415 -5.33 15.08 60.84
N SER A 416 -5.35 15.59 59.60
CA SER A 416 -6.60 15.70 58.81
C SER A 416 -6.84 14.57 57.79
N ASP A 417 -5.84 13.74 57.52
CA ASP A 417 -5.70 13.08 56.20
C ASP A 417 -5.80 11.54 56.20
N ILE A 418 -6.25 10.93 57.32
CA ILE A 418 -6.35 9.46 57.50
C ILE A 418 -7.70 9.00 58.06
N ARG A 419 -8.79 9.65 57.63
CA ARG A 419 -10.15 9.39 58.15
C ARG A 419 -10.81 8.21 57.41
N GLY A 420 -11.59 7.40 58.13
CA GLY A 420 -12.41 6.32 57.54
C GLY A 420 -11.70 5.01 57.22
N ASN A 421 -10.48 4.84 57.71
CA ASN A 421 -9.60 3.69 57.53
C ASN A 421 -9.78 2.66 58.67
N ARG A 422 -9.70 1.34 58.41
CA ARG A 422 -9.92 0.29 59.44
C ARG A 422 -8.73 0.25 60.41
N ILE A 423 -8.92 0.11 61.72
CA ILE A 423 -7.81 0.32 62.69
C ILE A 423 -7.05 -0.94 63.15
N ASP A 424 -7.42 -2.13 62.68
CA ASP A 424 -6.95 -3.43 63.19
C ASP A 424 -6.04 -4.21 62.23
N CYS A 425 -5.68 -3.64 61.07
CA CYS A 425 -4.72 -4.27 60.15
C CYS A 425 -3.26 -4.10 60.59
N VAL A 426 -2.40 -5.05 60.21
CA VAL A 426 -0.94 -5.05 60.44
C VAL A 426 -0.23 -4.56 59.18
N CYS A 427 0.87 -3.83 59.30
CA CYS A 427 1.63 -3.37 58.14
C CYS A 427 3.11 -3.70 58.25
N ASP A 428 3.66 -4.09 57.10
CA ASP A 428 5.07 -4.41 56.90
C ASP A 428 5.61 -3.67 55.67
N VAL A 429 6.91 -3.38 55.67
CA VAL A 429 7.61 -2.92 54.48
C VAL A 429 8.33 -4.13 53.89
N VAL A 430 7.91 -4.53 52.69
CA VAL A 430 8.48 -5.67 51.96
C VAL A 430 9.08 -5.12 50.67
N ASP A 431 10.41 -5.22 50.52
CA ASP A 431 11.14 -4.78 49.33
C ASP A 431 10.88 -3.33 48.88
N GLY A 432 10.55 -2.44 49.83
CA GLY A 432 10.26 -1.02 49.55
C GLY A 432 8.79 -0.72 49.26
N SER A 433 7.94 -1.74 49.18
CA SER A 433 6.48 -1.63 49.12
C SER A 433 5.87 -1.64 50.52
N LEU A 434 4.85 -0.79 50.74
CA LEU A 434 4.05 -0.83 51.96
C LEU A 434 2.90 -1.82 51.75
N VAL A 435 2.86 -2.87 52.57
CA VAL A 435 1.84 -3.92 52.48
C VAL A 435 1.01 -3.93 53.76
N ALA A 436 -0.31 -3.83 53.63
CA ALA A 436 -1.27 -3.92 54.72
C ALA A 436 -1.95 -5.31 54.72
N THR A 437 -1.95 -5.97 55.87
CA THR A 437 -2.63 -7.25 56.10
C THR A 437 -3.75 -7.06 57.12
N CYS A 438 -4.99 -7.09 56.67
CA CYS A 438 -6.17 -6.95 57.54
C CYS A 438 -6.72 -8.32 57.95
N PRO A 439 -7.21 -8.48 59.20
CA PRO A 439 -8.01 -9.64 59.57
C PRO A 439 -9.34 -9.65 58.78
N ASP A 440 -9.78 -10.86 58.42
CA ASP A 440 -11.03 -11.11 57.66
C ASP A 440 -12.28 -10.51 58.32
#